data_AF-A0A5C6LJA6-F1
#
_entry.id   AF-A0A5C6LJA6-F1
#
_cell.length_a   1.000
_cell.length_b   1.000
_cell.length_c   1.000
_cell.angle_alpha   90.00
_cell.angle_beta   90.00
_cell.angle_gamma   90.00
#
_symmetry.space_group_name_H-M   'P 1'
#
loop_
_entity.id
_entity.type
_entity.pdbx_description
1 polymer ?
#
loop_
_entity_poly.entity_id
_entity_poly.type
_entity_poly.pdbx_seq_one_letter_code
_entity_poly.pdbx_strand_id
1 'polypeptide(L)'
;MKPHPQKRSCLSSVVKAGIVLLLVYILLLLMPGLYSQSVYKTPYGKKYHTADCRMVKNVSQRLSLTEARRMHLDPCRICHPEVQESLIPPVQQLLQQPIEQTSEKNQKKPAGTGNTVRCQGITKKGTRCKHMTSIGNGYCFQHQPD
;
A
#
# COMPACT_ATOMS: atom_id res chain seq x y z
N MET A 1 -59.13 -1.68 -47.72
CA MET A 1 -58.02 -1.89 -46.76
C MET A 1 -58.50 -1.52 -45.36
N LYS A 2 -58.71 -2.49 -44.47
CA LYS A 2 -59.03 -2.24 -43.06
C LYS A 2 -57.76 -2.46 -42.22
N PRO A 3 -57.42 -1.56 -41.28
CA PRO A 3 -56.23 -1.73 -40.45
C PRO A 3 -56.41 -2.93 -39.51
N HIS A 4 -55.40 -3.79 -39.46
CA HIS A 4 -55.36 -4.94 -38.56
C HIS A 4 -55.28 -4.45 -37.09
N PRO A 5 -56.07 -5.00 -36.16
CA PRO A 5 -56.00 -4.61 -34.76
C PRO A 5 -54.69 -5.11 -34.15
N GLN A 6 -53.82 -4.18 -33.77
CA GLN A 6 -52.63 -4.50 -32.97
C GLN A 6 -53.10 -4.99 -31.60
N LYS A 7 -52.90 -6.29 -31.34
CA LYS A 7 -53.08 -6.90 -30.02
C LYS A 7 -52.04 -6.30 -29.08
N ARG A 8 -52.44 -5.27 -28.32
CA ARG A 8 -51.66 -4.76 -27.20
C ARG A 8 -51.60 -5.86 -26.16
N SER A 9 -50.46 -6.53 -26.06
CA SER A 9 -50.18 -7.50 -25.00
C SER A 9 -50.13 -6.75 -23.66
N CYS A 10 -51.28 -6.61 -23.02
CA CYS A 10 -51.40 -6.19 -21.63
C CYS A 10 -50.85 -7.32 -20.75
N LEU A 11 -49.54 -7.37 -20.59
CA LEU A 11 -48.96 -8.02 -19.43
C LEU A 11 -49.58 -7.31 -18.21
N SER A 12 -50.44 -8.02 -17.46
CA SER A 12 -51.19 -7.47 -16.33
C SER A 12 -50.25 -6.68 -15.42
N SER A 13 -50.67 -5.52 -14.95
CA SER A 13 -49.87 -4.65 -14.07
C SER A 13 -49.32 -5.40 -12.85
N VAL A 14 -50.02 -6.45 -12.41
CA VAL A 14 -49.61 -7.37 -11.34
C VAL A 14 -48.38 -8.20 -11.72
N VAL A 15 -48.31 -8.69 -12.96
CA VAL A 15 -47.17 -9.47 -13.49
C VAL A 15 -45.94 -8.58 -13.64
N LYS A 16 -46.12 -7.32 -14.08
CA LYS A 16 -45.01 -6.35 -14.14
C LYS A 16 -44.49 -6.01 -12.75
N ALA A 17 -45.36 -5.80 -11.77
CA ALA A 17 -44.97 -5.55 -10.39
C ALA A 17 -44.22 -6.75 -9.78
N GLY A 18 -44.67 -7.98 -10.07
CA GLY A 18 -44.00 -9.21 -9.64
C GLY A 18 -42.60 -9.38 -10.24
N ILE A 19 -42.43 -9.09 -11.53
CA ILE A 19 -41.12 -9.11 -12.19
C ILE A 19 -40.20 -8.04 -11.59
N VAL A 20 -40.71 -6.84 -11.33
CA VAL A 20 -39.91 -5.77 -10.69
C VAL A 20 -39.47 -6.16 -9.28
N LEU A 21 -40.37 -6.74 -8.46
CA LEU A 21 -40.04 -7.23 -7.12
C LEU A 21 -39.00 -8.35 -7.14
N LEU A 22 -39.10 -9.27 -8.09
CA LEU A 22 -38.13 -10.35 -8.29
C LEU A 22 -36.76 -9.81 -8.71
N LEU A 23 -36.72 -8.85 -9.64
CA LEU A 23 -35.47 -8.19 -10.05
C LEU A 23 -34.81 -7.41 -8.92
N VAL A 24 -35.60 -6.74 -8.07
CA VAL A 24 -35.10 -6.03 -6.87
C VAL A 24 -34.55 -7.02 -5.84
N TYR A 25 -35.23 -8.14 -5.61
CA TYR A 25 -34.75 -9.18 -4.69
C TYR A 25 -33.45 -9.84 -5.19
N ILE A 26 -33.35 -10.12 -6.50
CA ILE A 26 -32.12 -10.60 -7.13
C ILE A 26 -31.01 -9.56 -6.97
N LEU A 27 -31.26 -8.28 -7.26
CA LEU A 27 -30.28 -7.21 -7.06
C LEU A 27 -29.79 -7.11 -5.60
N LEU A 28 -30.69 -7.31 -4.63
CA LEU A 28 -30.37 -7.33 -3.20
C LEU A 28 -29.50 -8.54 -2.81
N LEU A 29 -29.75 -9.71 -3.42
CA LEU A 29 -28.96 -10.93 -3.24
C LEU A 29 -27.56 -10.86 -3.88
N LEU A 30 -27.33 -10.01 -4.88
CA LEU A 30 -26.03 -9.83 -5.54
C LEU A 30 -25.02 -8.98 -4.74
N MET A 31 -25.39 -8.44 -3.57
CA MET A 31 -24.57 -7.49 -2.80
C MET A 31 -23.77 -8.03 -1.60
N PRO A 32 -23.42 -9.33 -1.42
CA PRO A 32 -22.47 -9.69 -0.38
C PRO A 32 -21.03 -9.51 -0.90
N GLY A 33 -20.20 -8.69 -0.22
CA GLY A 33 -18.74 -8.82 -0.41
C GLY A 33 -17.85 -7.57 -0.38
N LEU A 34 -18.27 -6.43 0.18
CA LEU A 34 -17.33 -5.33 0.39
C LEU A 34 -16.42 -5.59 1.62
N TYR A 35 -15.50 -6.55 1.47
CA TYR A 35 -14.40 -6.75 2.42
C TYR A 35 -13.29 -5.76 2.08
N SER A 36 -13.32 -4.61 2.74
CA SER A 36 -12.21 -3.66 2.64
C SER A 36 -11.02 -4.14 3.49
N GLN A 37 -9.86 -4.34 2.84
CA GLN A 37 -8.62 -4.64 3.54
C GLN A 37 -8.09 -3.39 4.22
N SER A 38 -7.96 -3.46 5.54
CA SER A 38 -7.40 -2.37 6.34
C SER A 38 -6.01 -2.71 6.86
N VAL A 39 -5.11 -1.75 6.76
CA VAL A 39 -3.74 -1.79 7.26
C VAL A 39 -3.52 -0.73 8.32
N TYR A 40 -2.42 -0.84 9.07
CA TYR A 40 -2.12 -0.01 10.23
C TYR A 40 -0.79 0.72 10.06
N LYS A 41 -0.75 2.01 10.40
CA LYS A 41 0.46 2.84 10.41
C LYS A 41 0.81 3.21 11.84
N THR A 42 2.08 3.14 12.19
CA THR A 42 2.60 3.67 13.46
C THR A 42 2.94 5.16 13.31
N PRO A 43 2.79 6.00 14.36
CA PRO A 43 2.92 7.45 14.25
C PRO A 43 4.29 7.93 13.73
N TYR A 44 5.36 7.18 14.02
CA TYR A 44 6.73 7.53 13.64
C TYR A 44 7.28 6.69 12.47
N GLY A 45 6.48 5.77 11.92
CA GLY A 45 6.92 4.80 10.92
C GLY A 45 6.62 5.22 9.48
N LYS A 46 7.56 4.95 8.58
CA LYS A 46 7.34 5.00 7.11
C LYS A 46 6.73 3.70 6.56
N LYS A 47 6.28 2.79 7.42
CA LYS A 47 5.78 1.48 7.03
C LYS A 47 4.34 1.28 7.50
N TYR A 48 3.58 0.52 6.72
CA TYR A 48 2.28 0.02 7.12
C TYR A 48 2.35 -1.48 7.46
N HIS A 49 1.41 -1.93 8.28
CA HIS A 49 1.44 -3.18 9.03
C HIS A 49 0.08 -3.87 9.02
N THR A 50 0.05 -5.18 9.32
CA THR A 50 -1.19 -5.92 9.66
C THR A 50 -1.60 -5.65 11.11
N ALA A 51 -2.84 -5.97 11.48
CA ALA A 51 -3.34 -5.79 12.85
C ALA A 51 -2.47 -6.50 13.90
N ASP A 52 -2.01 -7.72 13.59
CA ASP A 52 -1.25 -8.58 14.51
C ASP A 52 0.26 -8.31 14.55
N CYS A 53 0.71 -7.28 13.82
CA CYS A 53 2.11 -6.95 13.72
C CYS A 53 2.65 -6.42 15.07
N ARG A 54 3.80 -6.91 15.54
CA ARG A 54 4.40 -6.51 16.85
C ARG A 54 4.54 -5.00 17.05
N MET A 55 4.63 -4.23 15.97
CA MET A 55 4.78 -2.77 15.98
C MET A 55 3.45 -2.02 16.23
N VAL A 56 2.30 -2.71 16.20
CA VAL A 56 0.93 -2.13 16.21
C VAL A 56 0.29 -2.17 17.61
N LYS A 57 1.08 -2.39 18.67
CA LYS A 57 0.52 -2.74 20.00
C LYS A 57 -0.16 -1.60 20.78
N ASN A 58 0.18 -0.32 20.54
CA ASN A 58 -0.28 0.78 21.41
C ASN A 58 -0.84 1.99 20.68
N VAL A 59 -0.17 2.43 19.61
CA VAL A 59 -0.58 3.64 18.88
C VAL A 59 -0.41 3.33 17.41
N SER A 60 -1.54 3.09 16.75
CA SER A 60 -1.59 2.85 15.33
C SER A 60 -2.86 3.46 14.75
N GLN A 61 -2.73 3.99 13.54
CA GLN A 61 -3.86 4.48 12.76
C GLN A 61 -4.26 3.40 11.77
N ARG A 62 -5.56 3.11 11.69
CA ARG A 62 -6.14 2.25 10.65
C ARG A 62 -6.33 3.05 9.37
N LEU A 63 -5.90 2.53 8.25
CA LEU A 63 -6.04 3.13 6.92
C LEU A 63 -6.25 2.04 5.85
N SER A 64 -6.69 2.45 4.65
CA SER A 64 -6.79 1.55 3.50
C SER A 64 -5.44 1.40 2.78
N LEU A 65 -5.28 0.35 1.97
CA LEU A 65 -4.11 0.18 1.11
C LEU A 65 -3.92 1.31 0.10
N THR A 66 -5.02 1.90 -0.39
CA THR A 66 -4.98 3.04 -1.32
C THR A 66 -4.42 4.28 -0.63
N GLU A 67 -4.85 4.53 0.59
CA GLU A 67 -4.38 5.64 1.40
C GLU A 67 -2.93 5.45 1.84
N ALA A 68 -2.51 4.20 2.10
CA ALA A 68 -1.12 3.86 2.39
C ALA A 68 -0.18 4.24 1.24
N ARG A 69 -0.59 3.94 0.00
CA ARG A 69 0.15 4.27 -1.22
C ARG A 69 0.22 5.77 -1.46
N ARG A 70 -0.88 6.51 -1.26
CA ARG A 70 -0.88 7.99 -1.35
C ARG A 70 0.08 8.64 -0.35
N MET A 71 0.21 8.05 0.84
CA MET A 71 1.17 8.50 1.85
C MET A 71 2.60 7.99 1.63
N HIS A 72 2.88 7.29 0.53
CA HIS A 72 4.19 6.70 0.22
C HIS A 72 4.75 5.83 1.35
N LEU A 73 3.89 5.02 1.97
CA LEU A 73 4.29 4.08 3.02
C LEU A 73 4.74 2.75 2.40
N ASP A 74 5.84 2.22 2.92
CA ASP A 74 6.36 0.92 2.51
C ASP A 74 5.71 -0.25 3.28
N PRO A 75 5.58 -1.45 2.68
CA PRO A 75 5.11 -2.61 3.43
C PRO A 75 6.10 -3.02 4.53
N CYS A 76 5.56 -3.51 5.64
CA CYS A 76 6.39 -4.07 6.70
C CYS A 76 7.07 -5.37 6.25
N ARG A 77 8.40 -5.44 6.38
CA ARG A 77 9.21 -6.65 6.08
C ARG A 77 9.00 -7.82 7.06
N ILE A 78 8.33 -7.59 8.19
CA ILE A 78 8.02 -8.65 9.15
C ILE A 78 6.66 -9.26 8.79
N CYS A 79 5.73 -8.38 8.45
CA CYS A 79 4.32 -8.70 8.33
C CYS A 79 3.94 -9.00 6.87
N HIS A 80 4.85 -8.74 5.92
CA HIS A 80 4.70 -8.90 4.46
C HIS A 80 3.26 -8.70 3.96
N PRO A 81 2.62 -7.55 4.27
CA PRO A 81 1.28 -7.31 3.76
C PRO A 81 1.40 -7.12 2.25
N GLU A 82 1.01 -8.14 1.48
CA GLU A 82 1.03 -8.12 0.03
C GLU A 82 0.09 -7.02 -0.48
N VAL A 83 0.63 -6.07 -1.22
CA VAL A 83 -0.17 -5.19 -2.06
C VAL A 83 -0.56 -6.04 -3.25
N GLN A 84 -1.82 -6.46 -3.33
CA GLN A 84 -2.34 -7.05 -4.56
C GLN A 84 -2.43 -5.95 -5.62
N GLU A 85 -1.29 -5.67 -6.24
CA GLU A 85 -1.07 -4.78 -7.38
C GLU A 85 -1.85 -5.28 -8.62
N SER A 86 -2.30 -6.54 -8.59
CA SER A 86 -2.85 -7.32 -9.71
C SER A 86 -4.27 -6.96 -10.16
N LEU A 87 -4.90 -5.90 -9.62
CA LEU A 87 -6.22 -5.43 -10.06
C LEU A 87 -6.18 -4.10 -10.83
N ILE A 88 -4.99 -3.57 -11.12
CA ILE A 88 -4.84 -2.41 -12.00
C ILE A 88 -4.69 -2.93 -13.44
N PRO A 89 -5.59 -2.60 -14.39
CA PRO A 89 -5.35 -2.90 -15.79
C PRO A 89 -4.10 -2.13 -16.26
N PRO A 90 -3.15 -2.79 -16.96
CA PRO A 90 -1.84 -2.23 -17.28
C PRO A 90 -1.96 -1.29 -18.48
N VAL A 91 -2.55 -0.12 -18.30
CA VAL A 91 -2.74 0.85 -19.40
C VAL A 91 -1.63 1.92 -19.43
N GLN A 92 -0.82 2.03 -18.37
CA GLN A 92 0.18 3.11 -18.28
C GLN A 92 1.62 2.69 -18.59
N GLN A 93 1.89 1.41 -18.89
CA GLN A 93 3.26 0.93 -19.12
C GLN A 93 3.66 0.80 -20.58
N LEU A 94 2.76 1.07 -21.54
CA LEU A 94 3.04 0.85 -22.98
C LEU A 94 3.15 2.12 -23.83
N LEU A 95 3.01 3.32 -23.27
CA LEU A 95 3.26 4.55 -24.02
C LEU A 95 4.36 5.41 -23.38
N GLN A 96 5.52 5.33 -24.05
CA GLN A 96 6.62 6.31 -24.10
C GLN A 96 7.56 6.38 -22.88
N GLN A 97 8.60 5.53 -22.82
CA GLN A 97 9.95 5.67 -23.43
C GLN A 97 10.96 6.51 -22.60
N PRO A 98 12.27 6.22 -22.74
CA PRO A 98 13.25 6.35 -21.67
C PRO A 98 13.80 7.78 -21.56
N ILE A 99 13.90 8.28 -20.34
CA ILE A 99 14.70 9.46 -20.03
C ILE A 99 15.83 8.99 -19.11
N GLU A 100 17.00 8.90 -19.71
CA GLU A 100 18.27 8.81 -19.01
C GLU A 100 18.46 10.03 -18.09
N GLN A 101 18.85 9.77 -16.84
CA GLN A 101 19.57 10.66 -15.91
C GLN A 101 18.86 11.98 -15.54
N THR A 102 18.47 12.21 -14.29
CA THR A 102 19.36 12.58 -13.17
C THR A 102 18.69 12.21 -11.84
N SER A 103 19.28 11.36 -11.00
CA SER A 103 20.13 11.78 -9.89
C SER A 103 19.61 13.03 -9.18
N GLU A 104 18.94 12.86 -8.03
CA GLU A 104 19.27 13.65 -6.83
C GLU A 104 18.89 12.93 -5.52
N LYS A 105 19.96 12.40 -4.90
CA LYS A 105 20.17 12.14 -3.46
C LYS A 105 19.29 11.11 -2.73
N ASN A 106 19.33 9.85 -3.18
CA ASN A 106 19.35 8.72 -2.25
C ASN A 106 20.79 8.24 -2.12
N GLN A 107 21.58 8.90 -1.27
CA GLN A 107 22.92 8.42 -0.96
C GLN A 107 22.77 7.05 -0.28
N LYS A 108 23.06 6.00 -1.04
CA LYS A 108 23.12 4.63 -0.53
C LYS A 108 24.12 4.63 0.62
N LYS A 109 23.61 4.43 1.83
CA LYS A 109 24.46 4.15 3.00
C LYS A 109 25.40 2.99 2.61
N PRO A 110 26.70 3.08 2.89
CA PRO A 110 27.66 2.05 2.48
C PRO A 110 27.22 0.71 3.06
N ALA A 111 27.18 -0.30 2.19
CA ALA A 111 26.76 -1.65 2.55
C ALA A 111 27.57 -2.17 3.74
N GLY A 112 26.90 -2.90 4.63
CA GLY A 112 27.54 -3.42 5.84
C GLY A 112 28.51 -4.55 5.52
N THR A 113 29.66 -4.56 6.17
CA THR A 113 30.66 -5.64 6.08
C THR A 113 30.35 -6.69 7.16
N GLY A 114 30.64 -7.97 6.89
CA GLY A 114 30.40 -9.07 7.83
C GLY A 114 31.21 -9.00 9.15
N ASN A 115 32.18 -8.09 9.21
CA ASN A 115 33.03 -7.85 10.38
C ASN A 115 32.72 -6.48 11.01
N THR A 116 32.68 -6.42 12.33
CA THR A 116 32.48 -5.15 13.06
C THR A 116 33.82 -4.49 13.37
N VAL A 117 33.91 -3.18 13.13
CA VAL A 117 35.09 -2.35 13.42
C VAL A 117 34.74 -1.26 14.42
N ARG A 118 35.73 -0.77 15.18
CA ARG A 118 35.52 0.35 16.11
C ARG A 118 35.37 1.66 15.34
N CYS A 119 34.31 2.40 15.66
CA CYS A 119 34.00 3.69 15.06
C CYS A 119 35.22 4.64 15.06
N GLN A 120 35.44 5.28 13.92
CA GLN A 120 36.56 6.21 13.71
C GLN A 120 36.26 7.64 14.22
N GLY A 121 35.02 7.94 14.59
CA GLY A 121 34.60 9.27 15.06
C GLY A 121 35.20 9.69 16.41
N ILE A 122 35.37 10.99 16.59
CA ILE A 122 35.79 11.63 17.84
C ILE A 122 34.58 12.29 18.49
N THR A 123 34.37 12.00 19.77
CA THR A 123 33.27 12.59 20.54
C THR A 123 33.52 14.08 20.81
N LYS A 124 32.48 14.82 21.19
CA LYS A 124 32.62 16.24 21.62
C LYS A 124 33.64 16.45 22.76
N LYS A 125 33.92 15.41 23.55
CA LYS A 125 34.93 15.42 24.63
C LYS A 125 36.36 15.16 24.13
N GLY A 126 36.58 15.05 22.82
CA GLY A 126 37.91 14.81 22.22
C GLY A 126 38.39 13.36 22.28
N THR A 127 37.59 12.43 22.80
CA THR A 127 37.99 11.01 22.88
C THR A 127 37.39 10.18 21.75
N ARG A 128 38.12 9.14 21.31
CA ARG A 128 37.66 8.23 20.24
C ARG A 128 36.40 7.47 20.65
N CYS A 129 35.42 7.44 19.76
CA CYS A 129 34.16 6.73 19.95
C CYS A 129 34.40 5.25 20.30
N LYS A 130 33.61 4.74 21.24
CA LYS A 130 33.67 3.34 21.70
C LYS A 130 32.68 2.42 21.00
N HIS A 131 31.77 2.96 20.17
CA HIS A 131 30.81 2.15 19.43
C HIS A 131 31.50 1.29 18.36
N MET A 132 31.05 0.04 18.25
CA MET A 132 31.35 -0.82 17.10
C MET A 132 30.34 -0.57 15.98
N THR A 133 30.78 -0.72 14.74
CA THR A 133 29.95 -0.53 13.55
C THR A 133 30.31 -1.58 12.50
N SER A 134 29.31 -2.12 11.82
CA SER A 134 29.48 -2.91 10.60
C SER A 134 29.27 -2.06 9.34
N ILE A 135 29.01 -0.75 9.49
CA ILE A 135 28.78 0.16 8.37
C ILE A 135 30.10 0.31 7.59
N GLY A 136 30.06 0.13 6.27
CA GLY A 136 31.27 0.04 5.44
C GLY A 136 32.19 1.26 5.46
N ASN A 137 31.71 2.43 5.91
CA ASN A 137 32.56 3.62 6.08
C ASN A 137 33.30 3.68 7.43
N GLY A 138 33.11 2.72 8.34
CA GLY A 138 33.80 2.69 9.62
C GLY A 138 33.32 3.72 10.65
N TYR A 139 32.21 4.42 10.40
CA TYR A 139 31.57 5.33 11.36
C TYR A 139 30.29 4.73 11.93
N CYS A 140 29.98 5.05 13.19
CA CYS A 140 28.70 4.68 13.80
C CYS A 140 27.61 5.68 13.41
N PHE A 141 26.36 5.34 13.70
CA PHE A 141 25.19 6.17 13.39
C PHE A 141 25.21 7.59 14.00
N GLN A 142 26.07 7.85 14.99
CA GLN A 142 26.25 9.18 15.60
C GLN A 142 27.35 10.03 14.95
N HIS A 143 28.22 9.41 14.14
CA HIS A 143 29.35 10.06 13.49
C HIS A 143 29.31 9.86 11.97
N GLN A 144 28.12 9.74 11.40
CA GLN A 144 27.95 9.60 9.95
C GLN A 144 28.35 10.93 9.28
N PRO A 145 29.29 10.93 8.33
CA PRO A 145 29.59 12.12 7.54
C PRO A 145 28.39 12.46 6.63
N ASP A 146 28.07 13.75 6.51
CA ASP A 146 27.00 14.31 5.68
C ASP A 146 27.29 14.29 4.17
#